data_AF-A0AAE1YRS3-F1
#
_entry.id   AF-A0AAE1YRS3-F1
#
_cell.length_a   1.000
_cell.length_b   1.000
_cell.length_c   1.000
_cell.angle_alpha   90.00
_cell.angle_beta   90.00
_cell.angle_gamma   90.00
#
_symmetry.space_group_name_H-M   'P 1'
#
loop_
_entity.id
_entity.type
_entity.pdbx_description
1 polymer ?
#
loop_
_entity_poly.entity_id
_entity_poly.type
_entity_poly.pdbx_seq_one_letter_code
_entity_poly.pdbx_strand_id
1 'polypeptide(L)'
;MELRIRRNRCAEVALLPRFELNFALVCVKVLLVLLILEAALATTKEFRLQVQVLEQDKENTVSHSCIHDQIIEQRKRPGRKVYSVSAQVYAEPDVFKSRQRRGRVLLDVSERPKRHTDAKQPIRIYLNYDAVGHSSDRDCRNVGDIVKLGEPTGASYSGKPSCNPQGDPPIFGDCWYNCTQDDIAGVDKKHRLRKALEQTADWFRRALSVEPVRGNLRLSGYSACGQDGGVQLPREYVEEGVANADLVLLVTTRPTTGNTLAWAVACERDQWGRAIAGHVNVAPRHLTAEAETLLSATLIHEVTHVLGFDPHAFAHFRDERKKKANSGDRTSYG
;
A
#
# COMPACT_ATOMS: atom_id res chain seq x y z
N MET A 1 40.06 25.32 -73.68
CA MET A 1 38.62 25.69 -73.65
C MET A 1 38.28 25.93 -72.19
N GLU A 2 38.58 27.12 -71.65
CA GLU A 2 37.72 28.32 -71.65
C GLU A 2 36.23 28.00 -71.45
N LEU A 3 35.66 28.48 -70.33
CA LEU A 3 34.48 29.35 -70.25
C LEU A 3 34.10 29.49 -68.76
N ARG A 4 34.56 30.48 -67.98
CA ARG A 4 34.41 31.96 -68.04
C ARG A 4 33.05 32.41 -67.47
N ILE A 5 33.09 33.61 -66.86
CA ILE A 5 32.00 34.59 -66.67
C ILE A 5 31.36 34.54 -65.26
N ARG A 6 31.77 35.38 -64.29
CA ARG A 6 31.67 36.86 -64.17
C ARG A 6 30.24 37.32 -63.88
N ARG A 7 30.01 37.91 -62.70
CA ARG A 7 28.82 38.70 -62.38
C ARG A 7 29.24 40.11 -61.94
N ASN A 8 28.70 41.09 -62.66
CA ASN A 8 28.87 42.54 -62.48
C ASN A 8 28.06 43.06 -61.28
N ARG A 9 28.70 43.98 -60.52
CA ARG A 9 28.31 45.38 -60.16
C ARG A 9 26.84 45.64 -59.75
N CYS A 10 26.47 46.54 -58.85
CA CYS A 10 27.08 47.61 -58.04
C CYS A 10 25.92 48.10 -57.14
N ALA A 11 26.18 48.48 -55.88
CA ALA A 11 25.42 49.51 -55.17
C ALA A 11 26.13 49.81 -53.83
N GLU A 12 26.65 51.02 -53.70
CA GLU A 12 27.05 51.62 -52.42
C GLU A 12 25.82 51.76 -51.51
N VAL A 13 25.97 51.45 -50.22
CA VAL A 13 25.27 52.16 -49.14
C VAL A 13 26.22 52.30 -47.96
N ALA A 14 26.20 53.50 -47.41
CA ALA A 14 27.08 54.05 -46.41
C ALA A 14 26.92 53.46 -44.99
N LEU A 15 27.87 53.87 -44.14
CA LEU A 15 27.79 54.05 -42.67
C LEU A 15 28.10 52.83 -41.78
N LEU A 16 29.35 52.78 -41.33
CA LEU A 16 29.79 52.18 -40.06
C LEU A 16 29.11 52.85 -38.86
N PRO A 17 28.85 52.08 -37.80
CA PRO A 17 29.35 52.46 -36.49
C PRO A 17 30.26 51.38 -35.91
N ARG A 18 31.36 51.83 -35.31
CA ARG A 18 32.33 51.03 -34.54
C ARG A 18 31.62 50.26 -33.42
N PHE A 19 31.77 48.94 -33.39
CA PHE A 19 31.50 48.13 -32.20
C PHE A 19 32.82 47.90 -31.47
N GLU A 20 33.07 48.70 -30.42
CA GLU A 20 34.09 48.42 -29.40
C GLU A 20 33.66 47.14 -28.65
N LEU A 21 34.32 46.02 -28.96
CA LEU A 21 34.06 44.75 -28.31
C LEU A 21 34.71 44.80 -26.92
N ASN A 22 33.93 45.05 -25.88
CA ASN A 22 34.42 45.05 -24.49
C ASN A 22 34.94 43.65 -24.10
N PHE A 23 36.22 43.39 -24.40
CA PHE A 23 36.89 42.10 -24.22
C PHE A 23 36.79 41.60 -22.78
N ALA A 24 36.82 42.51 -21.80
CA ALA A 24 36.62 42.20 -20.39
C ALA A 24 35.25 41.55 -20.10
N LEU A 25 34.17 42.01 -20.75
CA LEU A 25 32.82 41.44 -20.55
C LEU A 25 32.71 40.04 -21.16
N VAL A 26 33.39 39.79 -22.28
CA VAL A 26 33.47 38.47 -22.92
C VAL A 26 34.26 37.52 -22.03
N CYS A 27 35.42 37.94 -21.50
CA CYS A 27 36.22 37.13 -20.58
C CYS A 27 35.45 36.76 -19.30
N VAL A 28 34.71 37.70 -18.70
CA VAL A 28 33.88 37.40 -17.51
C VAL A 28 32.78 36.39 -17.83
N LYS A 29 32.13 36.51 -18.99
CA LYS A 29 31.10 35.53 -19.42
C LYS A 29 31.70 34.14 -19.66
N VAL A 30 32.88 34.05 -20.26
CA VAL A 30 33.57 32.77 -20.49
C VAL A 30 33.99 32.13 -19.16
N LEU A 31 34.54 32.90 -18.22
CA LEU A 31 34.88 32.40 -16.89
C LEU A 31 33.64 31.92 -16.11
N LEU A 32 32.51 32.64 -16.23
CA LEU A 32 31.25 32.21 -15.62
C LEU A 32 30.76 30.88 -16.21
N VAL A 33 30.86 30.70 -17.53
CA VAL A 33 30.49 29.45 -18.20
C VAL A 33 31.41 28.31 -17.78
N LEU A 34 32.71 28.54 -17.65
CA LEU A 34 33.66 27.53 -17.18
C LEU A 34 33.37 27.11 -15.73
N LEU A 35 33.05 28.06 -14.84
CA LEU A 35 32.65 27.77 -13.46
C LEU A 35 31.35 26.96 -13.38
N ILE A 36 30.37 27.28 -14.23
CA ILE A 36 29.12 26.50 -14.32
C ILE A 36 29.39 25.09 -14.84
N LEU A 37 30.33 24.93 -15.79
CA LEU A 37 30.71 23.62 -16.33
C LEU A 37 31.39 22.74 -15.27
N GLU A 38 32.30 23.31 -14.48
CA GLU A 38 32.95 22.58 -13.38
C GLU A 38 31.95 22.18 -12.29
N ALA A 39 31.02 23.06 -11.94
CA ALA A 39 29.94 22.73 -11.02
C ALA A 39 29.06 21.58 -11.55
N ALA A 40 28.70 21.60 -12.83
CA ALA A 40 27.91 20.53 -13.46
C ALA A 40 28.67 19.18 -13.52
N LEU A 41 29.99 19.22 -13.74
CA LEU A 41 30.85 18.04 -13.72
C LEU A 41 31.03 17.47 -12.30
N ALA A 42 31.08 18.33 -11.28
CA ALA A 42 31.11 17.90 -9.88
C ALA A 42 29.79 17.21 -9.48
N THR A 43 28.64 17.80 -9.84
CA THR A 43 27.32 17.22 -9.53
C THR A 43 27.08 15.88 -10.22
N THR A 44 27.61 15.69 -11.43
CA THR A 44 27.48 14.41 -12.14
C THR A 44 28.37 13.31 -11.55
N LYS A 45 29.53 13.67 -10.97
CA LYS A 45 30.41 12.74 -10.26
C LYS A 45 29.80 12.29 -8.92
N GLU A 46 29.17 13.21 -8.20
CA GLU A 46 28.47 12.93 -6.95
C GLU A 46 27.21 12.08 -7.18
N PHE A 47 26.46 12.37 -8.25
CA PHE A 47 25.37 11.51 -8.71
C PHE A 47 25.85 10.10 -9.10
N ARG A 48 26.98 9.97 -9.81
CA ARG A 48 27.55 8.64 -10.15
C ARG A 48 28.00 7.85 -8.92
N LEU A 49 28.56 8.52 -7.92
CA LEU A 49 28.93 7.90 -6.64
C LEU A 49 27.68 7.46 -5.86
N GLN A 50 26.62 8.27 -5.83
CA GLN A 50 25.33 7.87 -5.25
C GLN A 50 24.70 6.69 -6.00
N VAL A 51 24.77 6.66 -7.32
CA VAL A 51 24.28 5.53 -8.13
C VAL A 51 25.11 4.27 -7.87
N GLN A 52 26.44 4.37 -7.73
CA GLN A 52 27.28 3.22 -7.37
C GLN A 52 27.05 2.72 -5.93
N VAL A 53 26.83 3.61 -4.97
CA VAL A 53 26.45 3.24 -3.60
C VAL A 53 25.07 2.56 -3.59
N LEU A 54 24.12 3.05 -4.39
CA LEU A 54 22.79 2.45 -4.54
C LEU A 54 22.83 1.08 -5.25
N GLU A 55 23.78 0.85 -6.16
CA GLU A 55 23.97 -0.46 -6.80
C GLU A 55 24.69 -1.45 -5.89
N GLN A 56 25.62 -1.00 -5.04
CA GLN A 56 26.28 -1.85 -4.05
C GLN A 56 25.35 -2.26 -2.89
N ASP A 57 24.35 -1.43 -2.57
CA ASP A 57 23.32 -1.75 -1.56
C ASP A 57 22.30 -2.78 -2.09
N LYS A 58 22.10 -2.87 -3.41
CA LYS A 58 21.23 -3.89 -4.03
C LYS A 58 21.79 -5.31 -3.94
N GLU A 59 23.11 -5.48 -3.82
CA GLU A 59 23.74 -6.80 -3.73
C GLU A 59 23.68 -7.41 -2.32
N ASN A 60 23.46 -6.59 -1.28
CA ASN A 60 23.43 -7.04 0.13
C ASN A 60 22.06 -6.90 0.82
N THR A 61 21.03 -6.37 0.16
CA THR A 61 19.67 -6.48 0.69
C THR A 61 19.16 -7.90 0.52
N VAL A 62 19.02 -8.63 1.63
CA VAL A 62 18.19 -9.84 1.69
C VAL A 62 16.81 -9.48 1.15
N SER A 63 16.54 -9.80 -0.11
CA SER A 63 15.25 -9.52 -0.74
C SER A 63 14.21 -10.44 -0.09
N HIS A 64 13.35 -9.86 0.73
CA HIS A 64 12.29 -10.59 1.40
C HIS A 64 11.15 -10.89 0.42
N SER A 65 10.66 -12.13 0.44
CA SER A 65 9.60 -12.57 -0.46
C SER A 65 8.25 -12.12 0.08
N CYS A 66 7.63 -11.15 -0.57
CA CYS A 66 6.25 -10.78 -0.27
C CYS A 66 5.30 -11.69 -1.07
N ILE A 67 4.57 -12.58 -0.37
CA ILE A 67 3.70 -13.57 -1.03
C ILE A 67 2.27 -13.06 -1.29
N HIS A 68 1.99 -11.77 -1.05
CA HIS A 68 0.64 -11.23 -1.20
C HIS A 68 0.14 -11.29 -2.65
N ASP A 69 1.01 -11.09 -3.66
CA ASP A 69 0.61 -11.21 -5.07
C ASP A 69 0.10 -12.62 -5.39
N GLN A 70 0.80 -13.65 -4.92
CA GLN A 70 0.40 -15.04 -5.08
C GLN A 70 -0.91 -15.34 -4.35
N ILE A 71 -1.10 -14.80 -3.14
CA ILE A 71 -2.33 -14.95 -2.36
C ILE A 71 -3.52 -14.29 -3.08
N ILE A 72 -3.31 -13.10 -3.64
CA ILE A 72 -4.33 -12.35 -4.40
C ILE A 72 -4.68 -13.09 -5.69
N GLU A 73 -3.70 -13.64 -6.41
CA GLU A 73 -3.93 -14.46 -7.61
C GLU A 73 -4.68 -15.76 -7.30
N GLN A 74 -4.32 -16.46 -6.23
CA GLN A 74 -5.04 -17.66 -5.78
C GLN A 74 -6.52 -17.38 -5.47
N ARG A 75 -6.83 -16.17 -4.99
CA ARG A 75 -8.22 -15.72 -4.75
C ARG A 75 -9.00 -15.41 -6.02
N LYS A 76 -8.36 -15.13 -7.15
CA LYS A 76 -9.03 -14.87 -8.44
C LYS A 76 -9.61 -16.13 -9.10
N ARG A 77 -9.36 -17.32 -8.56
CA ARG A 77 -9.93 -18.58 -9.10
C ARG A 77 -11.47 -18.53 -9.12
N PRO A 78 -12.13 -18.86 -10.25
CA PRO A 78 -13.57 -18.69 -10.41
C PRO A 78 -14.35 -19.51 -9.38
N GLY A 79 -15.30 -18.87 -8.68
CA GLY A 79 -16.22 -19.50 -7.72
C GLY A 79 -15.99 -19.17 -6.24
N ARG A 80 -14.90 -18.49 -5.86
CA ARG A 80 -14.65 -18.05 -4.47
C ARG A 80 -14.99 -16.57 -4.31
N LYS A 81 -15.87 -16.22 -3.35
CA LYS A 81 -16.10 -14.81 -2.98
C LYS A 81 -14.82 -14.27 -2.34
N VAL A 82 -14.19 -13.28 -2.98
CA VAL A 82 -12.90 -12.70 -2.57
C VAL A 82 -13.03 -11.85 -1.31
N TYR A 83 -14.19 -11.22 -1.12
CA TYR A 83 -14.56 -10.42 0.03
C TYR A 83 -16.07 -10.45 0.21
N SER A 84 -16.54 -10.24 1.43
CA SER A 84 -17.95 -9.93 1.69
C SER A 84 -18.16 -8.42 1.75
N VAL A 85 -19.43 -8.01 1.61
CA VAL A 85 -19.82 -6.60 1.58
C VAL A 85 -20.74 -6.32 2.77
N SER A 86 -20.31 -5.43 3.66
CA SER A 86 -21.09 -4.99 4.83
C SER A 86 -21.38 -3.51 4.73
N ALA A 87 -22.65 -3.14 4.51
CA ALA A 87 -23.04 -1.75 4.38
C ALA A 87 -22.79 -0.97 5.69
N GLN A 88 -22.07 0.14 5.61
CA GLN A 88 -21.81 1.04 6.73
C GLN A 88 -22.61 2.33 6.60
N VAL A 89 -22.86 2.99 7.73
CA VAL A 89 -23.47 4.32 7.75
C VAL A 89 -22.36 5.36 7.91
N TYR A 90 -22.35 6.35 7.03
CA TYR A 90 -21.48 7.53 7.14
C TYR A 90 -22.32 8.79 7.32
N ALA A 91 -21.67 9.93 7.58
CA ALA A 91 -22.36 11.20 7.56
C ALA A 91 -22.94 11.43 6.15
N GLU A 92 -24.23 11.77 6.06
CA GLU A 92 -24.72 12.29 4.77
C GLU A 92 -24.15 13.70 4.61
N PRO A 93 -23.60 14.05 3.44
CA PRO A 93 -23.36 15.45 3.14
C PRO A 93 -24.71 16.15 3.26
N ASP A 94 -24.77 17.24 4.00
CA ASP A 94 -26.00 17.97 4.30
C ASP A 94 -26.60 18.54 3.00
N VAL A 95 -27.29 17.69 2.24
CA VAL A 95 -28.04 18.09 1.04
C VAL A 95 -29.28 18.74 1.58
N PHE A 96 -29.22 20.08 1.71
CA PHE A 96 -30.36 20.94 1.96
C PHE A 96 -31.60 20.36 1.29
N LYS A 97 -32.55 19.86 2.10
CA LYS A 97 -33.93 19.70 1.64
C LYS A 97 -34.38 21.09 1.24
N SER A 98 -34.39 21.38 -0.06
CA SER A 98 -34.85 22.65 -0.59
C SER A 98 -36.34 22.78 -0.28
N ARG A 99 -36.63 23.46 0.82
CA ARG A 99 -37.98 23.87 1.15
C ARG A 99 -38.37 24.86 0.06
N GLN A 100 -39.22 24.43 -0.87
CA GLN A 100 -39.79 25.28 -1.92
C GLN A 100 -40.40 26.54 -1.29
N ARG A 101 -39.63 27.62 -1.24
CA ARG A 101 -40.17 28.96 -1.05
C ARG A 101 -40.35 29.57 -2.43
N ARG A 102 -41.61 29.56 -2.89
CA ARG A 102 -42.08 30.46 -3.94
C ARG A 102 -41.81 31.90 -3.50
N GLY A 103 -40.99 32.63 -4.26
CA GLY A 103 -40.80 34.06 -4.09
C GLY A 103 -39.63 34.54 -4.95
N ARG A 104 -39.91 35.39 -5.94
CA ARG A 104 -38.91 36.04 -6.80
C ARG A 104 -38.23 37.16 -6.01
N VAL A 105 -36.90 37.18 -5.93
CA VAL A 105 -36.09 38.40 -5.68
C VAL A 105 -34.77 38.26 -6.45
N LEU A 106 -34.37 39.36 -7.10
CA LEU A 106 -33.24 39.55 -8.01
C LEU A 106 -31.87 39.55 -7.30
N LEU A 107 -30.86 39.07 -8.06
CA LEU A 107 -29.42 39.34 -7.99
C LEU A 107 -28.85 39.67 -6.60
N ASP A 108 -28.53 38.63 -5.85
CA ASP A 108 -27.49 38.69 -4.82
C ASP A 108 -26.35 37.78 -5.27
N VAL A 109 -25.15 38.34 -5.42
CA VAL A 109 -23.92 37.56 -5.58
C VAL A 109 -23.65 36.95 -4.21
N SER A 110 -24.38 35.90 -3.87
CA SER A 110 -24.14 35.17 -2.65
C SER A 110 -22.74 34.57 -2.75
N GLU A 111 -21.82 35.10 -1.96
CA GLU A 111 -20.61 34.41 -1.57
C GLU A 111 -21.00 32.96 -1.31
N ARG A 112 -20.43 32.05 -2.10
CA ARG A 112 -20.65 30.60 -1.91
C ARG A 112 -20.47 30.34 -0.42
N PRO A 113 -21.51 29.86 0.31
CA PRO A 113 -21.30 29.46 1.68
C PRO A 113 -20.18 28.44 1.61
N LYS A 114 -19.07 28.69 2.33
CA LYS A 114 -17.99 27.72 2.49
C LYS A 114 -18.68 26.39 2.75
N ARG A 115 -18.54 25.44 1.82
CA ARG A 115 -18.88 24.04 2.04
C ARG A 115 -18.29 23.73 3.41
N HIS A 116 -19.12 23.51 4.42
CA HIS A 116 -18.69 22.73 5.57
C HIS A 116 -18.40 21.37 4.98
N THR A 117 -17.17 21.19 4.51
CA THR A 117 -16.61 19.90 4.16
C THR A 117 -16.77 19.06 5.41
N ASP A 118 -17.52 17.97 5.35
CA ASP A 118 -17.46 16.92 6.36
C ASP A 118 -15.99 16.67 6.64
N ALA A 119 -15.53 17.10 7.81
CA ALA A 119 -14.11 17.20 8.10
C ALA A 119 -13.58 15.77 8.17
N LYS A 120 -12.86 15.34 7.13
CA LYS A 120 -12.17 14.05 7.12
C LYS A 120 -11.37 13.93 8.42
N GLN A 121 -11.49 12.80 9.09
CA GLN A 121 -10.85 12.55 10.38
C GLN A 121 -9.73 11.51 10.25
N PRO A 122 -8.74 11.50 11.15
CA PRO A 122 -7.76 10.42 11.24
C PRO A 122 -8.43 9.03 11.25
N ILE A 123 -7.92 8.09 10.44
CA ILE A 123 -8.44 6.72 10.41
C ILE A 123 -8.30 6.06 11.78
N ARG A 124 -9.36 5.36 12.23
CA ARG A 124 -9.35 4.58 13.47
C ARG A 124 -9.22 3.10 13.14
N ILE A 125 -8.09 2.50 13.49
CA ILE A 125 -7.81 1.08 13.23
C ILE A 125 -7.93 0.31 14.54
N TYR A 126 -8.79 -0.70 14.56
CA TYR A 126 -8.93 -1.62 15.68
C TYR A 126 -8.13 -2.90 15.42
N LEU A 127 -7.26 -3.26 16.36
CA LEU A 127 -6.39 -4.44 16.28
C LEU A 127 -6.95 -5.55 17.16
N ASN A 128 -7.36 -6.67 16.57
CA ASN A 128 -7.84 -7.84 17.31
C ASN A 128 -6.74 -8.91 17.39
N TYR A 129 -6.41 -9.35 18.61
CA TYR A 129 -5.37 -10.36 18.86
C TYR A 129 -5.94 -11.70 19.36
N ASP A 130 -7.26 -11.89 19.36
CA ASP A 130 -7.89 -13.06 20.00
C ASP A 130 -7.59 -14.36 19.28
N ALA A 131 -7.25 -14.27 17.99
CA ALA A 131 -6.84 -15.42 17.18
C ALA A 131 -5.37 -15.81 17.37
N VAL A 132 -4.56 -15.02 18.08
CA VAL A 132 -3.11 -15.24 18.23
C VAL A 132 -2.82 -16.39 19.20
N GLY A 133 -2.48 -17.57 18.66
CA GLY A 133 -2.14 -18.77 19.44
C GLY A 133 -3.35 -19.63 19.83
N HIS A 134 -4.54 -19.30 19.31
CA HIS A 134 -5.79 -19.98 19.63
C HIS A 134 -6.30 -20.88 18.50
N SER A 135 -5.72 -20.81 17.30
CA SER A 135 -6.06 -21.68 16.17
C SER A 135 -5.43 -23.06 16.36
N SER A 136 -6.24 -24.08 16.70
CA SER A 136 -5.75 -25.42 17.04
C SER A 136 -5.04 -26.17 15.91
N ASP A 137 -5.32 -25.84 14.65
CA ASP A 137 -4.79 -26.52 13.47
C ASP A 137 -3.79 -25.67 12.66
N ARG A 138 -3.49 -24.46 13.13
CA ARG A 138 -2.67 -23.46 12.39
C ARG A 138 -1.60 -22.77 13.24
N ASP A 139 -1.80 -22.67 14.55
CA ASP A 139 -0.82 -22.04 15.44
C ASP A 139 0.10 -23.09 16.06
N CYS A 140 1.41 -22.86 16.00
CA CYS A 140 2.40 -23.70 16.66
C CYS A 140 2.38 -23.48 18.17
N ARG A 141 2.12 -24.54 18.94
CA ARG A 141 2.14 -24.49 20.42
C ARG A 141 3.38 -25.16 20.99
N ASN A 142 3.78 -26.28 20.41
CA ASN A 142 4.95 -27.05 20.78
C ASN A 142 5.83 -27.36 19.57
N VAL A 143 7.10 -27.65 19.83
CA VAL A 143 8.04 -28.11 18.79
C VAL A 143 7.64 -29.49 18.32
N GLY A 144 7.59 -29.70 17.00
CA GLY A 144 7.12 -30.95 16.41
C GLY A 144 5.62 -31.01 16.12
N ASP A 145 4.85 -29.99 16.53
CA ASP A 145 3.45 -29.87 16.12
C ASP A 145 3.36 -29.76 14.59
N ILE A 146 2.33 -30.37 14.02
CA ILE A 146 2.08 -30.31 12.57
C ILE A 146 0.83 -29.48 12.31
N VAL A 147 1.03 -28.36 11.63
CA VAL A 147 -0.01 -27.37 11.34
C VAL A 147 -0.23 -27.22 9.84
N LYS A 148 -1.40 -26.70 9.45
CA LYS A 148 -1.76 -26.47 8.05
C LYS A 148 -1.33 -25.08 7.60
N LEU A 149 -0.60 -25.00 6.50
CA LEU A 149 -0.42 -23.78 5.70
C LEU A 149 -1.31 -23.86 4.48
N GLY A 150 -2.12 -22.84 4.20
CA GLY A 150 -3.13 -22.93 3.15
C GLY A 150 -4.29 -23.87 3.49
N GLU A 151 -4.87 -24.46 2.45
CA GLU A 151 -5.93 -25.48 2.48
C GLU A 151 -5.45 -26.75 1.76
N PRO A 152 -4.54 -27.54 2.36
CA PRO A 152 -4.06 -28.78 1.76
C PRO A 152 -5.22 -29.75 1.50
N THR A 153 -5.18 -30.45 0.36
CA THR A 153 -6.19 -31.45 -0.01
C THR A 153 -6.08 -32.69 0.88
N GLY A 154 -7.16 -33.01 1.61
CA GLY A 154 -7.26 -34.18 2.47
C GLY A 154 -7.80 -33.85 3.87
N ALA A 155 -8.85 -34.57 4.30
CA ALA A 155 -9.46 -34.38 5.62
C ALA A 155 -8.57 -34.82 6.80
N SER A 156 -7.51 -35.60 6.52
CA SER A 156 -6.62 -36.21 7.51
C SER A 156 -5.16 -36.03 7.13
N TYR A 157 -4.29 -35.85 8.13
CA TYR A 157 -2.84 -35.79 7.96
C TYR A 157 -2.30 -37.10 7.36
N SER A 158 -1.83 -37.05 6.12
CA SER A 158 -1.16 -38.17 5.43
C SER A 158 0.37 -37.99 5.37
N GLY A 159 0.91 -36.89 5.90
CA GLY A 159 2.33 -36.53 5.80
C GLY A 159 2.75 -35.95 4.44
N LYS A 160 1.84 -35.84 3.47
CA LYS A 160 2.12 -35.24 2.15
C LYS A 160 0.92 -34.41 1.65
N PRO A 161 1.14 -33.25 0.99
CA PRO A 161 2.43 -32.59 0.75
C PRO A 161 2.96 -31.90 2.02
N SER A 162 4.27 -32.08 2.29
CA SER A 162 4.99 -31.33 3.33
C SER A 162 5.57 -30.06 2.73
N CYS A 163 5.55 -28.95 3.47
CA CYS A 163 6.09 -27.69 3.00
C CYS A 163 7.61 -27.81 2.82
N ASN A 164 8.09 -27.72 1.58
CA ASN A 164 9.51 -27.74 1.27
C ASN A 164 9.85 -26.56 0.34
N PRO A 165 10.31 -25.42 0.89
CA PRO A 165 10.70 -24.27 0.09
C PRO A 165 11.99 -24.52 -0.71
N GLN A 166 12.76 -25.56 -0.38
CA GLN A 166 13.97 -25.99 -1.10
C GLN A 166 13.71 -27.18 -2.04
N GLY A 167 12.46 -27.64 -2.12
CA GLY A 167 12.07 -28.74 -3.01
C GLY A 167 12.03 -28.32 -4.47
N ASP A 168 12.01 -29.31 -5.37
CA ASP A 168 11.77 -29.10 -6.80
C ASP A 168 10.50 -29.88 -7.23
N PRO A 169 9.36 -29.22 -7.49
CA PRO A 169 9.12 -27.78 -7.37
C PRO A 169 8.99 -27.32 -5.90
N PRO A 170 9.29 -26.05 -5.58
CA PRO A 170 9.19 -25.55 -4.21
C PRO A 170 7.72 -25.37 -3.80
N ILE A 171 7.39 -25.88 -2.61
CA ILE A 171 6.01 -25.86 -2.07
C ILE A 171 5.95 -24.85 -0.92
N PHE A 172 5.32 -23.70 -1.18
CA PHE A 172 5.20 -22.59 -0.22
C PHE A 172 3.85 -22.55 0.51
N GLY A 173 2.80 -23.18 -0.03
CA GLY A 173 1.44 -23.19 0.53
C GLY A 173 0.67 -24.46 0.19
N ASP A 174 -0.52 -24.61 0.78
CA ASP A 174 -1.38 -25.82 0.72
C ASP A 174 -0.63 -27.09 1.14
N CYS A 175 0.07 -27.01 2.28
CA CYS A 175 0.97 -28.05 2.77
C CYS A 175 0.96 -28.18 4.31
N TRP A 176 1.51 -29.29 4.78
CA TRP A 176 1.72 -29.53 6.21
C TRP A 176 3.08 -29.02 6.65
N TYR A 177 3.10 -28.23 7.71
CA TYR A 177 4.29 -27.58 8.25
C TYR A 177 4.65 -28.17 9.61
N ASN A 178 5.94 -28.49 9.80
CA ASN A 178 6.47 -28.97 11.07
C ASN A 178 7.01 -27.79 11.89
N CYS A 179 6.39 -27.52 13.04
CA CYS A 179 6.69 -26.39 13.90
C CYS A 179 8.08 -26.51 14.55
N THR A 180 8.84 -25.41 14.45
CA THR A 180 10.12 -25.25 15.14
C THR A 180 9.98 -24.38 16.39
N GLN A 181 11.05 -24.29 17.21
CA GLN A 181 11.07 -23.40 18.36
C GLN A 181 10.85 -21.93 17.97
N ASP A 182 11.30 -21.54 16.78
CA ASP A 182 11.15 -20.18 16.27
C ASP A 182 9.71 -19.86 15.83
N ASP A 183 8.88 -20.87 15.62
CA ASP A 183 7.48 -20.72 15.25
C ASP A 183 6.53 -20.58 16.44
N ILE A 184 7.02 -20.78 17.66
CA ILE A 184 6.20 -20.63 18.86
C ILE A 184 6.15 -19.16 19.26
N ALA A 185 4.93 -18.60 19.29
CA ALA A 185 4.68 -17.22 19.70
C ALA A 185 4.70 -17.07 21.24
N GLY A 186 5.92 -17.08 21.81
CA GLY A 186 6.14 -16.80 23.23
C GLY A 186 5.74 -15.37 23.65
N VAL A 187 5.81 -15.09 24.95
CA VAL A 187 5.41 -13.79 25.53
C VAL A 187 6.16 -12.62 24.87
N ASP A 188 7.48 -12.75 24.69
CA ASP A 188 8.31 -11.71 24.09
C ASP A 188 7.91 -11.41 22.65
N LYS A 189 7.65 -12.45 21.85
CA LYS A 189 7.21 -12.32 20.47
C LYS A 189 5.83 -11.65 20.39
N LYS A 190 4.89 -12.04 21.27
CA LYS A 190 3.57 -11.41 21.37
C LYS A 190 3.66 -9.93 21.75
N HIS A 191 4.58 -9.56 22.63
CA HIS A 191 4.83 -8.16 22.99
C HIS A 191 5.38 -7.36 21.80
N ARG A 192 6.39 -7.89 21.10
CA ARG A 192 6.96 -7.27 19.88
C ARG A 192 5.93 -7.09 18.79
N LEU A 193 5.09 -8.11 18.56
CA LEU A 193 3.99 -8.06 17.60
C LEU A 193 3.02 -6.91 17.92
N ARG A 194 2.59 -6.80 19.18
CA ARG A 194 1.70 -5.72 19.63
C ARG A 194 2.31 -4.36 19.38
N LYS A 195 3.54 -4.15 19.86
CA LYS A 195 4.30 -2.91 19.65
C LYS A 195 4.38 -2.54 18.16
N ALA A 196 4.76 -3.48 17.30
CA ALA A 196 4.94 -3.22 15.87
C ALA A 196 3.62 -2.86 15.15
N LEU A 197 2.53 -3.56 15.47
CA LEU A 197 1.22 -3.27 14.89
C LEU A 197 0.59 -1.98 15.43
N GLU A 198 0.78 -1.66 16.70
CA GLU A 198 0.36 -0.38 17.28
C GLU A 198 1.08 0.78 16.61
N GLN A 199 2.40 0.68 16.42
CA GLN A 199 3.19 1.66 15.66
C GLN A 199 2.71 1.80 14.21
N THR A 200 2.34 0.69 13.58
CA THR A 200 1.79 0.67 12.22
C THR A 200 0.43 1.37 12.16
N ALA A 201 -0.48 1.06 13.09
CA ALA A 201 -1.79 1.71 13.20
C ALA A 201 -1.65 3.22 13.45
N ASP A 202 -0.69 3.62 14.30
CA ASP A 202 -0.36 5.01 14.56
C ASP A 202 0.20 5.75 13.35
N TRP A 203 1.00 5.07 12.53
CA TRP A 203 1.50 5.61 11.27
C TRP A 203 0.33 5.93 10.33
N PHE A 204 -0.60 4.99 10.12
CA PHE A 204 -1.77 5.20 9.26
C PHE A 204 -2.73 6.24 9.82
N ARG A 205 -2.92 6.28 11.14
CA ARG A 205 -3.72 7.31 11.81
C ARG A 205 -3.22 8.72 11.48
N ARG A 206 -1.90 8.92 11.40
CA ARG A 206 -1.30 10.21 11.00
C ARG A 206 -1.33 10.44 9.49
N ALA A 207 -1.20 9.38 8.69
CA ALA A 207 -1.09 9.47 7.24
C ALA A 207 -2.43 9.64 6.52
N LEU A 208 -3.53 9.08 7.06
CA LEU A 208 -4.81 8.97 6.36
C LEU A 208 -5.93 9.75 7.06
N SER A 209 -6.62 10.58 6.29
CA SER A 209 -7.86 11.25 6.68
C SER A 209 -9.04 10.66 5.91
N VAL A 210 -10.01 10.09 6.63
CA VAL A 210 -11.15 9.34 6.09
C VAL A 210 -12.49 9.93 6.53
N GLU A 211 -13.56 9.55 5.84
CA GLU A 211 -14.93 9.76 6.33
C GLU A 211 -15.21 8.70 7.42
N PRO A 212 -15.38 9.10 8.69
CA PRO A 212 -15.50 8.13 9.78
C PRO A 212 -16.85 7.41 9.74
N VAL A 213 -16.85 6.13 10.08
CA VAL A 213 -18.09 5.35 10.27
C VAL A 213 -18.89 5.96 11.40
N ARG A 214 -20.19 6.13 11.18
CA ARG A 214 -21.14 6.62 12.18
C ARG A 214 -21.67 5.46 13.01
N GLY A 215 -21.41 5.51 14.31
CA GLY A 215 -21.74 4.43 15.24
C GLY A 215 -20.68 3.33 15.23
N ASN A 216 -21.10 2.10 15.48
CA ASN A 216 -20.21 0.94 15.52
C ASN A 216 -20.01 0.37 14.11
N LEU A 217 -18.77 0.02 13.77
CA LEU A 217 -18.45 -0.69 12.54
C LEU A 217 -18.97 -2.13 12.62
N ARG A 218 -19.86 -2.51 11.71
CA ARG A 218 -20.44 -3.86 11.68
C ARG A 218 -19.86 -4.70 10.55
N LEU A 219 -19.50 -5.94 10.86
CA LEU A 219 -19.00 -6.90 9.88
C LEU A 219 -20.11 -7.87 9.46
N SER A 220 -19.99 -8.44 8.26
CA SER A 220 -21.00 -9.36 7.72
C SER A 220 -20.67 -10.81 8.04
N GLY A 221 -21.72 -11.53 8.48
CA GLY A 221 -21.75 -12.99 8.55
C GLY A 221 -20.90 -13.63 9.65
N TYR A 222 -21.28 -14.84 10.02
CA TYR A 222 -20.51 -15.74 10.89
C TYR A 222 -19.43 -16.52 10.11
N SER A 223 -18.97 -15.99 8.98
CA SER A 223 -17.93 -16.62 8.16
C SER A 223 -16.53 -16.24 8.64
N ALA A 224 -15.55 -17.10 8.36
CA ALA A 224 -14.16 -16.77 8.62
C ALA A 224 -13.67 -15.68 7.66
N CYS A 225 -13.01 -14.66 8.22
CA CYS A 225 -12.43 -13.55 7.48
C CYS A 225 -10.96 -13.83 7.15
N GLY A 226 -10.58 -13.73 5.89
CA GLY A 226 -9.17 -13.71 5.47
C GLY A 226 -8.70 -14.97 4.73
N GLN A 227 -7.39 -15.21 4.78
CA GLN A 227 -6.71 -16.29 4.08
C GLN A 227 -6.49 -17.51 5.01
N ASP A 228 -6.25 -18.69 4.43
CA ASP A 228 -5.91 -19.93 5.13
C ASP A 228 -6.93 -20.29 6.22
N GLY A 229 -8.16 -20.62 5.82
CA GLY A 229 -9.27 -20.88 6.74
C GLY A 229 -9.82 -19.64 7.44
N GLY A 230 -9.19 -18.48 7.25
CA GLY A 230 -9.57 -17.21 7.84
C GLY A 230 -9.46 -17.18 9.36
N VAL A 231 -9.99 -16.12 9.94
CA VAL A 231 -10.18 -15.93 11.38
C VAL A 231 -11.68 -15.87 11.63
N GLN A 232 -12.16 -16.67 12.57
CA GLN A 232 -13.57 -16.68 12.94
C GLN A 232 -13.95 -15.34 13.56
N LEU A 233 -14.97 -14.68 13.02
CA LEU A 233 -15.45 -13.42 13.56
C LEU A 233 -16.23 -13.66 14.88
N PRO A 234 -15.91 -12.94 15.96
CA PRO A 234 -16.73 -12.89 17.17
C PRO A 234 -18.15 -12.42 16.83
N ARG A 235 -19.16 -13.01 17.51
CA ARG A 235 -20.58 -12.63 17.29
C ARG A 235 -20.83 -11.16 17.56
N GLU A 236 -20.13 -10.60 18.55
CA GLU A 236 -20.17 -9.20 18.94
C GLU A 236 -19.89 -8.25 17.76
N TYR A 237 -19.01 -8.62 16.81
CA TYR A 237 -18.69 -7.75 15.66
C TYR A 237 -19.80 -7.71 14.62
N VAL A 238 -20.70 -8.69 14.63
CA VAL A 238 -21.87 -8.77 13.75
C VAL A 238 -23.07 -8.09 14.40
N GLU A 239 -23.32 -8.36 15.68
CA GLU A 239 -24.51 -7.89 16.40
C GLU A 239 -24.34 -6.44 16.89
N GLU A 240 -23.30 -6.18 17.67
CA GLU A 240 -23.05 -4.88 18.30
C GLU A 240 -22.15 -4.00 17.43
N GLY A 241 -21.18 -4.60 16.75
CA GLY A 241 -20.14 -3.94 15.98
C GLY A 241 -19.03 -3.35 16.85
N VAL A 242 -17.93 -2.96 16.21
CA VAL A 242 -16.76 -2.40 16.88
C VAL A 242 -16.91 -0.88 17.01
N ALA A 243 -16.94 -0.40 18.25
CA ALA A 243 -17.00 1.03 18.53
C ALA A 243 -15.72 1.76 18.11
N ASN A 244 -15.86 3.02 17.68
CA ASN A 244 -14.74 3.90 17.34
C ASN A 244 -13.75 3.31 16.33
N ALA A 245 -14.22 2.51 15.37
CA ALA A 245 -13.38 1.88 14.35
C ALA A 245 -13.85 2.22 12.93
N ASP A 246 -12.89 2.36 12.02
CA ASP A 246 -13.12 2.51 10.58
C ASP A 246 -12.59 1.31 9.79
N LEU A 247 -11.68 0.55 10.41
CA LEU A 247 -11.05 -0.67 9.91
C LEU A 247 -10.74 -1.61 11.08
N VAL A 248 -11.06 -2.90 10.94
CA VAL A 248 -10.68 -3.96 11.89
C VAL A 248 -9.60 -4.84 11.26
N LEU A 249 -8.47 -5.00 11.95
CA LEU A 249 -7.42 -5.94 11.55
C LEU A 249 -7.42 -7.12 12.52
N LEU A 250 -7.71 -8.31 11.98
CA LEU A 250 -7.61 -9.57 12.69
C LEU A 250 -6.17 -10.06 12.58
N VAL A 251 -5.50 -10.23 13.72
CA VAL A 251 -4.08 -10.55 13.78
C VAL A 251 -3.88 -12.03 14.07
N THR A 252 -3.01 -12.68 13.32
CA THR A 252 -2.55 -14.05 13.59
C THR A 252 -1.03 -14.14 13.55
N THR A 253 -0.51 -15.23 14.14
CA THR A 253 0.93 -15.53 14.17
C THR A 253 1.19 -16.96 13.73
N ARG A 254 0.69 -17.29 12.54
CA ARG A 254 0.86 -18.59 11.90
C ARG A 254 2.23 -18.66 11.22
N PRO A 255 2.87 -19.83 11.19
CA PRO A 255 4.14 -19.98 10.50
C PRO A 255 4.00 -19.65 9.01
N THR A 256 5.10 -19.25 8.39
CA THR A 256 5.23 -19.02 6.95
C THR A 256 6.40 -19.82 6.41
N THR A 257 6.45 -19.97 5.09
CA THR A 257 7.58 -20.62 4.39
C THR A 257 8.45 -19.58 3.69
N GLY A 258 9.71 -19.96 3.43
CA GLY A 258 10.68 -19.09 2.76
C GLY A 258 11.03 -17.85 3.62
N ASN A 259 11.17 -16.70 2.95
CA ASN A 259 11.57 -15.43 3.56
C ASN A 259 10.36 -14.50 3.82
N THR A 260 9.17 -15.07 3.97
CA THR A 260 7.93 -14.32 4.14
C THR A 260 7.77 -13.87 5.59
N LEU A 261 7.93 -12.58 5.84
CA LEU A 261 7.79 -11.99 7.18
C LEU A 261 6.34 -11.92 7.65
N ALA A 262 5.49 -11.40 6.77
CA ALA A 262 4.08 -11.17 7.04
C ALA A 262 3.31 -11.21 5.72
N TRP A 263 2.00 -11.34 5.82
CA TRP A 263 1.09 -11.10 4.72
C TRP A 263 -0.19 -10.48 5.26
N ALA A 264 -0.87 -9.69 4.44
CA ALA A 264 -2.20 -9.21 4.78
C ALA A 264 -3.15 -9.18 3.60
N VAL A 265 -4.44 -9.33 3.92
CA VAL A 265 -5.51 -9.41 2.92
C VAL A 265 -6.77 -8.74 3.43
N ALA A 266 -7.43 -7.97 2.56
CA ALA A 266 -8.79 -7.51 2.82
C ALA A 266 -9.76 -8.71 2.76
N CYS A 267 -10.73 -8.75 3.68
CA CYS A 267 -11.78 -9.78 3.69
C CYS A 267 -13.18 -9.18 3.63
N GLU A 268 -13.37 -7.95 4.14
CA GLU A 268 -14.66 -7.27 4.16
C GLU A 268 -14.50 -5.86 3.58
N ARG A 269 -15.47 -5.47 2.74
CA ARG A 269 -15.57 -4.13 2.18
C ARG A 269 -16.94 -3.53 2.47
N ASP A 270 -17.04 -2.21 2.41
CA ASP A 270 -18.32 -1.51 2.47
C ASP A 270 -19.01 -1.42 1.10
N GLN A 271 -20.21 -0.83 1.05
CA GLN A 271 -20.98 -0.66 -0.19
C GLN A 271 -20.31 0.28 -1.22
N TRP A 272 -19.29 1.04 -0.81
CA TRP A 272 -18.50 1.89 -1.68
C TRP A 272 -17.17 1.26 -2.10
N GLY A 273 -16.83 0.09 -1.56
CA GLY A 273 -15.60 -0.63 -1.86
C GLY A 273 -14.44 -0.31 -0.91
N ARG A 274 -14.67 0.47 0.15
CA ARG A 274 -13.67 0.72 1.19
C ARG A 274 -13.44 -0.55 2.00
N ALA A 275 -12.19 -0.90 2.29
CA ALA A 275 -11.90 -2.01 3.20
C ALA A 275 -12.34 -1.64 4.63
N ILE A 276 -13.02 -2.58 5.29
CA ILE A 276 -13.51 -2.43 6.68
C ILE A 276 -13.02 -3.55 7.59
N ALA A 277 -12.61 -4.70 7.04
CA ALA A 277 -11.83 -5.67 7.77
C ALA A 277 -10.75 -6.33 6.91
N GLY A 278 -9.63 -6.65 7.55
CA GLY A 278 -8.53 -7.40 6.99
C GLY A 278 -7.97 -8.43 7.95
N HIS A 279 -7.28 -9.42 7.40
CA HIS A 279 -6.53 -10.42 8.15
C HIS A 279 -5.05 -10.16 7.90
N VAL A 280 -4.29 -9.96 8.98
CA VAL A 280 -2.85 -9.76 8.99
C VAL A 280 -2.21 -10.93 9.71
N ASN A 281 -1.27 -11.60 9.08
CA ASN A 281 -0.47 -12.65 9.70
C ASN A 281 1.00 -12.21 9.76
N VAL A 282 1.64 -12.44 10.90
CA VAL A 282 3.08 -12.19 11.08
C VAL A 282 3.75 -13.47 11.56
N ALA A 283 4.76 -13.92 10.82
CA ALA A 283 5.45 -15.16 11.15
C ALA A 283 6.24 -15.04 12.47
N PRO A 284 6.03 -15.93 13.44
CA PRO A 284 6.70 -15.86 14.75
C PRO A 284 8.24 -15.86 14.67
N ARG A 285 8.81 -16.55 13.67
CA ARG A 285 10.27 -16.63 13.46
C ARG A 285 10.92 -15.27 13.14
N HIS A 286 10.14 -14.32 12.65
CA HIS A 286 10.62 -12.99 12.26
C HIS A 286 10.35 -11.92 13.33
N LEU A 287 9.72 -12.28 14.46
CA LEU A 287 9.51 -11.40 15.61
C LEU A 287 10.77 -11.32 16.50
N THR A 288 11.91 -10.95 15.90
CA THR A 288 13.21 -10.78 16.58
C THR A 288 13.49 -9.32 16.92
N ALA A 289 14.52 -9.05 17.72
CA ALA A 289 14.92 -7.68 18.07
C ALA A 289 15.58 -6.90 16.92
N GLU A 290 16.32 -7.60 16.09
CA GLU A 290 17.09 -7.02 15.00
C GLU A 290 16.18 -6.63 13.82
N ALA A 291 15.03 -7.30 13.69
CA ALA A 291 14.10 -7.09 12.60
C ALA A 291 13.06 -5.98 12.83
N GLU A 292 13.13 -5.17 13.90
CA GLU A 292 12.06 -4.20 14.24
C GLU A 292 11.78 -3.18 13.12
N THR A 293 12.82 -2.60 12.51
CA THR A 293 12.67 -1.60 11.44
C THR A 293 12.09 -2.21 10.17
N LEU A 294 12.63 -3.35 9.76
CA LEU A 294 12.17 -4.12 8.61
C LEU A 294 10.72 -4.58 8.81
N LEU A 295 10.41 -5.14 9.97
CA LEU A 295 9.05 -5.57 10.33
C LEU A 295 8.07 -4.41 10.25
N SER A 296 8.45 -3.23 10.74
CA SER A 296 7.60 -2.04 10.66
C SER A 296 7.32 -1.64 9.20
N ALA A 297 8.36 -1.62 8.35
CA ALA A 297 8.21 -1.32 6.93
C ALA A 297 7.33 -2.37 6.21
N THR A 298 7.54 -3.66 6.51
CA THR A 298 6.72 -4.75 5.98
C THR A 298 5.27 -4.63 6.44
N LEU A 299 5.00 -4.35 7.71
CA LEU A 299 3.62 -4.21 8.20
C LEU A 299 2.90 -3.02 7.56
N ILE A 300 3.58 -1.89 7.36
CA ILE A 300 3.01 -0.77 6.61
C ILE A 300 2.69 -1.19 5.18
N HIS A 301 3.61 -1.89 4.50
CA HIS A 301 3.38 -2.44 3.16
C HIS A 301 2.18 -3.39 3.11
N GLU A 302 2.10 -4.35 4.02
CA GLU A 302 1.02 -5.35 4.07
C GLU A 302 -0.34 -4.71 4.39
N VAL A 303 -0.41 -3.80 5.37
CA VAL A 303 -1.68 -3.10 5.68
C VAL A 303 -2.09 -2.15 4.57
N THR A 304 -1.15 -1.62 3.78
CA THR A 304 -1.44 -0.83 2.57
C THR A 304 -2.23 -1.66 1.55
N HIS A 305 -1.91 -2.95 1.38
CA HIS A 305 -2.71 -3.88 0.55
C HIS A 305 -4.12 -4.06 1.07
N VAL A 306 -4.30 -4.19 2.40
CA VAL A 306 -5.63 -4.28 3.03
C VAL A 306 -6.49 -3.07 2.67
N LEU A 307 -5.91 -1.87 2.72
CA LEU A 307 -6.60 -0.61 2.42
C LEU A 307 -7.01 -0.48 0.93
N GLY A 308 -6.55 -1.38 0.07
CA GLY A 308 -6.89 -1.40 -1.34
C GLY A 308 -5.85 -0.75 -2.25
N PHE A 309 -4.61 -0.59 -1.80
CA PHE A 309 -3.48 -0.28 -2.67
C PHE A 309 -2.85 -1.57 -3.18
N ASP A 310 -3.60 -2.26 -4.03
CA ASP A 310 -3.13 -3.40 -4.80
C ASP A 310 -3.10 -2.98 -6.29
N PRO A 311 -2.12 -3.43 -7.11
CA PRO A 311 -2.05 -3.09 -8.54
C PRO A 311 -3.36 -3.31 -9.31
N HIS A 312 -4.23 -4.21 -8.83
CA HIS A 312 -5.54 -4.51 -9.41
C HIS A 312 -6.71 -3.79 -8.70
N ALA A 313 -6.53 -3.29 -7.48
CA ALA A 313 -7.54 -2.53 -6.75
C ALA A 313 -7.80 -1.12 -7.33
N PHE A 314 -6.91 -0.62 -8.19
CA PHE A 314 -7.18 0.58 -9.01
C PHE A 314 -8.44 0.45 -9.86
N ALA A 315 -8.83 -0.77 -10.27
CA ALA A 315 -10.07 -1.00 -11.02
C ALA A 315 -11.36 -0.76 -10.20
N HIS A 316 -11.24 -0.75 -8.87
CA HIS A 316 -12.35 -0.48 -7.95
C HIS A 316 -12.27 0.91 -7.32
N PHE A 317 -11.21 1.68 -7.62
CA PHE A 317 -11.05 3.05 -7.13
C PHE A 317 -12.22 3.91 -7.59
N ARG A 318 -12.77 4.68 -6.66
CA ARG A 318 -13.86 5.61 -6.92
C ARG A 318 -13.39 7.02 -6.63
N ASP A 319 -13.65 7.92 -7.57
CA ASP A 319 -13.43 9.36 -7.42
C ASP A 319 -14.31 9.93 -6.28
N GLU A 320 -14.07 11.17 -5.84
CA GLU A 320 -14.79 11.86 -4.76
C GLU A 320 -16.33 11.85 -4.94
N ARG A 321 -16.80 11.68 -6.18
CA ARG A 321 -18.21 11.52 -6.53
C ARG A 321 -18.74 10.09 -6.40
N LYS A 322 -17.98 9.18 -5.78
CA LYS A 322 -18.29 7.74 -5.61
C LYS A 322 -18.52 7.01 -6.95
N LYS A 323 -17.98 7.54 -8.05
CA LYS A 323 -18.01 6.93 -9.40
C LYS A 323 -16.75 6.10 -9.60
N LYS A 324 -16.88 4.89 -10.15
CA LYS A 324 -15.72 4.05 -10.48
C LYS A 324 -14.86 4.78 -11.51
N ALA A 325 -13.54 4.77 -11.33
CA ALA A 325 -12.62 5.22 -12.36
C ALA A 325 -12.80 4.31 -13.58
N ASN A 326 -13.23 4.88 -14.71
CA ASN A 326 -13.26 4.13 -15.96
C ASN A 326 -11.81 3.85 -16.36
N SER A 327 -11.55 2.64 -16.84
CA SER A 327 -10.27 2.14 -17.33
C SER A 327 -9.70 2.88 -18.56
N GLY A 328 -10.17 4.10 -18.84
CA GLY A 328 -9.78 4.93 -19.97
C GLY A 328 -8.92 6.15 -19.64
N ASP A 329 -8.85 6.58 -18.37
CA ASP A 329 -8.02 7.75 -17.99
C ASP A 329 -6.64 7.27 -17.50
N ARG A 330 -5.85 6.75 -18.43
CA ARG A 330 -4.45 6.35 -18.20
C ARG A 330 -3.44 7.45 -18.56
N THR A 331 -3.90 8.67 -18.79
CA THR A 331 -3.02 9.78 -19.14
C THR A 331 -3.30 10.96 -18.22
N SER A 332 -2.44 11.10 -17.21
CA SER A 332 -1.94 12.37 -16.67
C SER A 332 -1.88 12.35 -15.16
N TYR A 333 -0.87 11.66 -14.60
CA TYR A 333 -0.14 12.13 -13.41
C TYR A 333 1.24 11.46 -13.48
N GLY A 334 2.21 12.18 -14.04
CA GLY A 334 3.64 11.95 -13.89
C GLY A 334 4.23 13.02 -12.97
#